data_AF-A0A081RBP9-F1
#
_entry.id   AF-A0A081RBP9-F1
#
_cell.length_a   1.000
_cell.length_b   1.000
_cell.length_c   1.000
_cell.angle_alpha   90.00
_cell.angle_beta   90.00
_cell.angle_gamma   90.00
#
_symmetry.space_group_name_H-M   'P 1'
#
loop_
_entity.id
_entity.type
_entity.pdbx_description
1 polymer ?
#
loop_
_entity_poly.entity_id
_entity_poly.type
_entity_poly.pdbx_seq_one_letter_code
_entity_poly.pdbx_strand_id
1 'polypeptide(L)'
;MATKALIPDPVAEEAVESLFAVPGIHCAGCIAKIEEGLPRRPGILSARVNMGAKRVAIRHDPALTPPDLRAAIAALGFEAEPLADAGLDVAAAESRRLTRALVVAGFAAMNIMLLSVSVWSGAAGATRGMFHWLSALIALPTVAYAGQPFFRSAWAALRQRRTNMDVPISIGVLLTTGMSLYETVIGGAHAWFDGAVMLLFFLLAGRGGGGRKGGVFF
;
A
#
# COMPACT_ATOMS: atom_id res chain seq x y z
N MET A 1 -24.87 -20.29 -31.35
CA MET A 1 -23.52 -19.73 -31.15
C MET A 1 -23.59 -18.93 -29.86
N ALA A 2 -23.18 -19.58 -28.77
CA ALA A 2 -23.74 -19.37 -27.44
C ALA A 2 -23.03 -18.26 -26.65
N THR A 3 -23.87 -17.36 -26.16
CA THR A 3 -23.68 -16.38 -25.09
C THR A 3 -23.10 -17.05 -23.84
N LYS A 4 -21.85 -16.74 -23.46
CA LYS A 4 -21.33 -17.09 -22.13
C LYS A 4 -21.75 -15.98 -21.16
N ALA A 5 -22.92 -16.20 -20.58
CA ALA A 5 -23.55 -15.34 -19.58
C ALA A 5 -22.61 -15.06 -18.39
N LEU A 6 -22.75 -13.86 -17.84
CA LEU A 6 -22.40 -13.58 -16.44
C LEU A 6 -23.11 -14.62 -15.58
N ILE A 7 -22.35 -15.54 -14.99
CA ILE A 7 -22.80 -16.31 -13.84
C ILE A 7 -22.46 -15.45 -12.63
N PRO A 8 -23.44 -14.92 -11.88
CA PRO A 8 -23.17 -14.37 -10.56
C PRO A 8 -22.75 -15.55 -9.67
N ASP A 9 -21.57 -15.50 -9.03
CA ASP A 9 -21.18 -16.52 -8.05
C ASP A 9 -22.27 -16.59 -6.98
N PRO A 10 -23.02 -17.70 -6.88
CA PRO A 10 -24.13 -17.81 -5.97
C PRO A 10 -23.59 -18.18 -4.59
N VAL A 11 -23.97 -17.38 -3.60
CA VAL A 11 -23.86 -17.62 -2.16
C VAL A 11 -22.45 -17.50 -1.56
N ALA A 12 -22.16 -16.28 -1.11
CA ALA A 12 -21.30 -16.03 0.04
C ALA A 12 -21.99 -16.56 1.31
N GLU A 13 -21.84 -17.85 1.60
CA GLU A 13 -22.13 -18.41 2.94
C GLU A 13 -20.83 -18.31 3.77
N GLU A 14 -20.72 -17.20 4.49
CA GLU A 14 -19.89 -16.92 5.68
C GLU A 14 -18.43 -17.43 5.74
N ALA A 15 -17.64 -17.35 4.68
CA ALA A 15 -16.19 -17.58 4.80
C ALA A 15 -15.54 -16.64 5.84
N VAL A 16 -15.00 -17.22 6.92
CA VAL A 16 -14.32 -16.51 8.01
C VAL A 16 -12.85 -16.35 7.68
N GLU A 17 -12.26 -15.21 8.05
CA GLU A 17 -10.82 -14.98 7.95
C GLU A 17 -10.21 -15.09 9.35
N SER A 18 -9.14 -15.86 9.50
CA SER A 18 -8.39 -16.02 10.75
C SER A 18 -6.94 -15.62 10.53
N LEU A 19 -6.35 -14.89 11.49
CA LEU A 19 -4.94 -14.50 11.46
C LEU A 19 -4.09 -15.32 12.42
N PHE A 20 -2.91 -15.71 11.94
CA PHE A 20 -1.92 -16.43 12.74
C PHE A 20 -0.56 -15.73 12.67
N ALA A 21 0.13 -15.62 13.81
CA ALA A 21 1.54 -15.31 13.84
C ALA A 21 2.34 -16.60 13.62
N VAL A 22 3.28 -16.57 12.67
CA VAL A 22 4.11 -17.73 12.32
C VAL A 22 5.58 -17.28 12.33
N PRO A 23 6.25 -17.35 13.50
CA PRO A 23 7.58 -16.77 13.69
C PRO A 23 8.67 -17.36 12.79
N GLY A 24 8.49 -18.63 12.38
CA GLY A 24 9.42 -19.44 11.59
C GLY A 24 9.45 -19.15 10.09
N ILE A 25 8.68 -18.18 9.59
CA ILE A 25 8.71 -17.79 8.18
C ILE A 25 9.94 -16.90 7.92
N HIS A 26 10.89 -17.42 7.12
CA HIS A 26 12.17 -16.75 6.86
C HIS A 26 12.61 -16.72 5.40
N CYS A 27 11.94 -17.45 4.50
CA CYS A 27 12.31 -17.49 3.09
C CYS A 27 11.09 -17.52 2.16
N ALA A 28 11.31 -17.21 0.88
CA ALA A 28 10.28 -17.30 -0.15
C ALA A 28 9.71 -18.73 -0.30
N GLY A 29 10.52 -19.76 -0.01
CA GLY A 29 10.05 -21.15 0.03
C GLY A 29 9.03 -21.43 1.14
N CYS A 30 9.12 -20.73 2.28
CA CYS A 30 8.10 -20.80 3.33
C CYS A 30 6.77 -20.20 2.87
N ILE A 31 6.83 -19.10 2.10
CA ILE A 31 5.65 -18.45 1.53
C ILE A 31 4.92 -19.44 0.62
N ALA A 32 5.60 -19.98 -0.39
CA ALA A 32 5.01 -20.91 -1.34
C ALA A 32 4.43 -22.15 -0.65
N LYS A 33 5.16 -22.74 0.32
CA LYS A 33 4.67 -23.91 1.08
C LYS A 33 3.36 -23.64 1.82
N ILE A 34 3.19 -22.45 2.40
CA ILE A 34 2.01 -22.10 3.17
C ILE A 34 0.86 -21.68 2.24
N GLU A 35 1.11 -20.81 1.27
CA GLU A 35 0.08 -20.30 0.35
C GLU A 35 -0.45 -21.37 -0.61
N GLU A 36 0.39 -22.32 -1.05
CA GLU A 36 -0.04 -23.42 -1.92
C GLU A 36 -0.45 -24.67 -1.14
N GLY A 37 0.09 -24.86 0.06
CA GLY A 37 -0.15 -26.05 0.88
C GLY A 37 -1.46 -26.00 1.67
N LEU A 38 -1.81 -24.84 2.23
CA LEU A 38 -3.02 -24.69 3.05
C LEU A 38 -4.32 -24.85 2.23
N PRO A 39 -4.48 -24.25 1.03
CA PRO A 39 -5.71 -24.42 0.23
C PRO A 39 -5.95 -25.85 -0.27
N ARG A 40 -4.98 -26.77 -0.13
CA ARG A 40 -5.18 -28.19 -0.44
C ARG A 40 -5.99 -28.91 0.64
N ARG A 41 -6.16 -28.32 1.82
CA ARG A 41 -7.04 -28.87 2.84
C ARG A 41 -8.49 -28.47 2.58
N PRO A 42 -9.44 -29.41 2.71
CA PRO A 42 -10.86 -29.12 2.55
C PRO A 42 -11.30 -28.04 3.56
N GLY A 43 -12.08 -27.07 3.07
CA GLY A 43 -12.59 -25.94 3.85
C GLY A 43 -11.65 -24.74 3.93
N ILE A 44 -10.39 -24.80 3.47
CA ILE A 44 -9.53 -23.62 3.34
C ILE A 44 -9.64 -23.05 1.92
N LEU A 45 -10.13 -21.82 1.80
CA LEU A 45 -10.36 -21.15 0.51
C LEU A 45 -9.09 -20.48 -0.01
N SER A 46 -8.36 -19.77 0.88
CA SER A 46 -7.09 -19.15 0.51
C SER A 46 -6.23 -18.86 1.75
N ALA A 47 -4.91 -18.80 1.55
CA ALA A 47 -3.95 -18.38 2.56
C ALA A 47 -3.00 -17.33 1.97
N ARG A 48 -2.70 -16.27 2.73
CA ARG A 48 -1.82 -15.17 2.33
C ARG A 48 -0.76 -14.92 3.40
N VAL A 49 0.51 -14.95 3.02
CA VAL A 49 1.64 -14.78 3.93
C VAL A 49 2.19 -13.36 3.82
N ASN A 50 2.35 -12.70 4.96
CA ASN A 50 3.14 -11.49 5.08
C ASN A 50 4.44 -11.81 5.80
N MET A 51 5.50 -12.08 5.03
CA MET A 51 6.82 -12.43 5.56
C MET A 51 7.42 -11.30 6.41
N GLY A 52 7.22 -10.04 6.01
CA GLY A 52 7.71 -8.87 6.76
C GLY A 52 7.05 -8.76 8.14
N ALA A 53 5.78 -9.12 8.25
CA ALA A 53 5.04 -9.13 9.52
C ALA A 53 5.06 -10.49 10.25
N LYS A 54 5.65 -11.54 9.64
CA LYS A 54 5.61 -12.93 10.12
C LYS A 54 4.20 -13.42 10.45
N ARG A 55 3.25 -13.11 9.56
CA ARG A 55 1.82 -13.40 9.73
C ARG A 55 1.25 -14.14 8.54
N VAL A 56 0.22 -14.93 8.78
CA VAL A 56 -0.57 -15.63 7.77
C VAL A 56 -2.04 -15.30 8.00
N ALA A 57 -2.72 -14.82 6.96
CA ALA A 57 -4.16 -14.64 6.94
C ALA A 57 -4.78 -15.81 6.15
N ILE A 58 -5.76 -16.50 6.74
CA ILE A 58 -6.37 -17.70 6.18
C ILE A 58 -7.87 -17.46 6.06
N ARG A 59 -8.42 -17.60 4.85
CA ARG A 59 -9.87 -17.61 4.61
C ARG A 59 -10.35 -19.05 4.57
N HIS A 60 -11.31 -19.39 5.41
CA HIS A 60 -11.80 -20.75 5.59
C HIS A 60 -13.31 -20.78 5.83
N ASP A 61 -13.88 -21.98 5.71
CA ASP A 61 -15.25 -22.29 6.09
C ASP A 61 -15.45 -22.06 7.61
N PRO A 62 -16.55 -21.44 8.06
CA PRO A 62 -16.85 -21.24 9.49
C PRO A 62 -16.88 -22.54 10.30
N ALA A 63 -17.03 -23.70 9.66
CA ALA A 63 -16.91 -25.00 10.31
C ALA A 63 -15.49 -25.33 10.83
N LEU A 64 -14.45 -24.68 10.30
CA LEU A 64 -13.06 -24.88 10.73
C LEU A 64 -12.71 -24.00 11.94
N THR A 65 -12.21 -24.62 13.00
CA THR A 65 -11.84 -23.92 14.22
C THR A 65 -10.36 -23.48 14.22
N PRO A 66 -9.96 -22.48 15.02
CA PRO A 66 -8.57 -22.05 15.12
C PRO A 66 -7.57 -23.19 15.45
N PRO A 67 -7.91 -24.19 16.29
CA PRO A 67 -7.09 -25.41 16.47
C PRO A 67 -6.86 -26.22 15.19
N ASP A 68 -7.86 -26.36 14.33
CA ASP A 68 -7.76 -27.13 13.07
C ASP A 68 -6.81 -26.44 12.09
N LEU A 69 -6.89 -25.11 12.01
CA LEU A 69 -6.00 -24.29 11.21
C LEU A 69 -4.57 -24.32 11.74
N ARG A 70 -4.38 -24.27 13.06
CA ARG A 70 -3.06 -24.45 13.68
C ARG A 70 -2.48 -25.82 13.35
N ALA A 71 -3.28 -26.89 13.41
CA ALA A 71 -2.84 -28.23 13.01
C ALA A 71 -2.51 -28.31 11.51
N ALA A 72 -3.20 -27.54 10.66
CA ALA A 72 -2.87 -27.43 9.24
C ALA A 72 -1.52 -26.77 9.00
N ILE A 73 -1.24 -25.68 9.70
CA ILE A 73 0.04 -24.97 9.61
C ILE A 73 1.18 -25.83 10.20
N ALA A 74 0.92 -26.52 11.30
CA ALA A 74 1.87 -27.45 11.93
C ALA A 74 2.23 -28.63 11.01
N ALA A 75 1.28 -29.17 10.25
CA ALA A 75 1.53 -30.23 9.27
C ALA A 75 2.45 -29.79 8.11
N LEU A 76 2.54 -28.48 7.86
CA LEU A 76 3.49 -27.90 6.89
C LEU A 76 4.86 -27.60 7.52
N GLY A 77 5.04 -27.89 8.82
CA GLY A 77 6.28 -27.71 9.56
C GLY A 77 6.43 -26.33 10.20
N PHE A 78 5.33 -25.61 10.42
CA PHE A 78 5.36 -24.25 10.98
C PHE A 78 4.57 -24.17 12.28
N GLU A 79 5.15 -23.50 13.28
CA GLU A 79 4.46 -23.20 14.53
C GLU A 79 3.66 -21.90 14.37
N ALA A 80 2.39 -21.95 14.75
CA ALA A 80 1.44 -20.87 14.54
C ALA A 80 0.62 -20.58 15.79
N GLU A 81 0.57 -19.32 16.17
CA GLU A 81 -0.26 -18.86 17.29
C GLU A 81 -1.42 -18.01 16.75
N PRO A 82 -2.68 -18.30 17.12
CA PRO A 82 -3.82 -17.49 16.70
C PRO A 82 -3.65 -16.06 17.19
N LEU A 83 -3.72 -15.11 16.27
CA LEU A 83 -3.86 -13.70 16.60
C LEU A 83 -5.35 -13.45 16.78
N ALA A 84 -5.76 -13.04 17.98
CA ALA A 84 -7.13 -12.61 18.25
C ALA A 84 -7.62 -11.63 17.18
N ASP A 85 -8.92 -11.65 16.90
CA ASP A 85 -9.63 -10.98 15.79
C ASP A 85 -9.26 -9.50 15.56
N ALA A 86 -8.70 -8.82 16.58
CA ALA A 86 -8.09 -7.50 16.48
C ALA A 86 -7.07 -7.36 15.32
N GLY A 87 -6.44 -8.45 14.87
CA GLY A 87 -5.49 -8.43 13.76
C GLY A 87 -6.11 -8.16 12.37
N LEU A 88 -7.36 -8.59 12.15
CA LEU A 88 -8.08 -8.45 10.88
C LEU A 88 -8.52 -7.00 10.67
N ASP A 89 -9.08 -6.39 11.71
CA ASP A 89 -9.51 -4.99 11.68
C ASP A 89 -8.34 -4.05 11.41
N VAL A 90 -7.16 -4.33 12.00
CA VAL A 90 -5.95 -3.53 11.78
C VAL A 90 -5.45 -3.65 10.35
N ALA A 91 -5.43 -4.86 9.77
CA ALA A 91 -5.01 -5.07 8.38
C ALA A 91 -5.98 -4.42 7.38
N ALA A 92 -7.29 -4.59 7.60
CA ALA A 92 -8.33 -3.97 6.79
C ALA A 92 -8.32 -2.43 6.91
N ALA A 93 -8.06 -1.90 8.10
CA ALA A 93 -7.91 -0.46 8.33
C ALA A 93 -6.68 0.11 7.61
N GLU A 94 -5.54 -0.57 7.65
CA GLU A 94 -4.32 -0.14 6.93
C GLU A 94 -4.52 -0.22 5.42
N SER A 95 -5.16 -1.27 4.92
CA SER A 95 -5.53 -1.39 3.50
C SER A 95 -6.42 -0.23 3.06
N ARG A 96 -7.51 0.05 3.80
CA ARG A 96 -8.38 1.21 3.55
C ARG A 96 -7.62 2.53 3.60
N ARG A 97 -6.68 2.68 4.53
CA ARG A 97 -5.84 3.87 4.65
C ARG A 97 -4.92 4.05 3.45
N LEU A 98 -4.29 2.99 2.95
CA LEU A 98 -3.48 3.02 1.73
C LEU A 98 -4.34 3.34 0.49
N THR A 99 -5.53 2.75 0.37
CA THR A 99 -6.45 3.07 -0.73
C THR A 99 -6.90 4.54 -0.67
N ARG A 100 -7.24 5.06 0.51
CA ARG A 100 -7.59 6.49 0.67
C ARG A 100 -6.42 7.40 0.34
N ALA A 101 -5.20 7.07 0.80
CA ALA A 101 -3.99 7.81 0.46
C ALA A 101 -3.72 7.82 -1.04
N LEU A 102 -3.92 6.68 -1.73
CA LEU A 102 -3.79 6.58 -3.18
C LEU A 102 -4.78 7.49 -3.91
N VAL A 103 -6.06 7.47 -3.51
CA VAL A 103 -7.10 8.31 -4.12
C VAL A 103 -6.79 9.80 -3.92
N VAL A 104 -6.39 10.19 -2.70
CA VAL A 104 -6.00 11.58 -2.40
C VAL A 104 -4.78 12.00 -3.21
N ALA A 105 -3.74 11.17 -3.27
CA ALA A 105 -2.53 11.45 -4.05
C ALA A 105 -2.83 11.55 -5.56
N GLY A 106 -3.67 10.67 -6.10
CA GLY A 106 -4.06 10.70 -7.51
C GLY A 106 -4.87 11.94 -7.87
N PHE A 107 -5.84 12.31 -7.03
CA PHE A 107 -6.62 13.53 -7.22
C PHE A 107 -5.73 14.78 -7.16
N ALA A 108 -4.83 14.86 -6.18
CA ALA A 108 -3.88 15.96 -6.06
C ALA A 108 -2.91 16.02 -7.24
N ALA A 109 -2.36 14.87 -7.68
CA ALA A 109 -1.46 14.78 -8.82
C ALA A 109 -2.13 15.33 -10.09
N MET A 110 -3.39 14.94 -10.36
CA MET A 110 -4.14 15.40 -11.52
C MET A 110 -4.33 16.93 -11.51
N ASN A 111 -4.71 17.50 -10.36
CA ASN A 111 -4.92 18.94 -10.23
C ASN A 111 -3.61 19.73 -10.33
N ILE A 112 -2.56 19.30 -9.65
CA ILE A 112 -1.25 19.98 -9.69
C ILE A 112 -0.64 19.89 -11.09
N MET A 113 -0.83 18.78 -11.81
CA MET A 113 -0.33 18.65 -13.18
C MET A 113 -0.95 19.70 -14.12
N LEU A 114 -2.25 19.97 -14.01
CA LEU A 114 -2.91 21.01 -14.81
C LEU A 114 -2.34 22.41 -14.51
N LEU A 115 -2.06 22.71 -13.24
CA LEU A 115 -1.43 23.96 -12.84
C LEU A 115 0.02 24.06 -13.32
N SER A 116 0.78 22.97 -13.23
CA SER A 116 2.18 22.92 -13.67
C SER A 116 2.32 23.11 -15.19
N VAL A 117 1.43 22.48 -15.98
CA VAL A 117 1.38 22.69 -17.43
C VAL A 117 1.10 24.15 -17.78
N SER A 118 0.21 24.82 -17.02
CA SER A 118 -0.12 26.23 -17.24
C SER A 118 1.08 27.15 -16.97
N VAL A 119 1.93 26.79 -16.00
CA VAL A 119 3.20 27.51 -15.74
C VAL A 119 4.19 27.30 -16.88
N TRP A 120 4.32 26.06 -17.37
CA TRP A 120 5.26 25.72 -18.43
C TRP A 120 4.84 26.29 -19.80
N SER A 121 3.54 26.42 -20.06
CA SER A 121 2.98 26.97 -21.30
C SER A 121 3.05 28.50 -21.42
N GLY A 122 3.78 29.18 -20.53
CA GLY A 122 4.10 30.61 -20.65
C GLY A 122 3.49 31.53 -19.61
N ALA A 123 2.95 31.03 -18.49
CA ALA A 123 2.56 31.94 -17.39
C ALA A 123 3.80 32.68 -16.85
N ALA A 124 3.73 34.01 -16.83
CA ALA A 124 4.82 34.89 -16.42
C ALA A 124 4.38 35.86 -15.30
N GLY A 125 5.34 36.35 -14.53
CA GLY A 125 5.12 37.35 -13.49
C GLY A 125 4.22 36.85 -12.36
N ALA A 126 3.23 37.66 -11.95
CA ALA A 126 2.36 37.40 -10.81
C ALA A 126 1.53 36.10 -10.94
N THR A 127 1.11 35.74 -12.16
CA THR A 127 0.31 34.54 -12.42
C THR A 127 1.08 33.26 -12.13
N ARG A 128 2.39 33.25 -12.40
CA ARG A 128 3.28 32.12 -12.06
C ARG A 128 3.37 31.93 -10.55
N GLY A 129 3.63 33.02 -9.81
CA GLY A 129 3.68 32.98 -8.36
C GLY A 129 2.38 32.44 -7.76
N MET A 130 1.23 32.91 -8.28
CA MET A 130 -0.09 32.42 -7.86
C MET A 130 -0.27 30.93 -8.12
N PHE A 131 0.15 30.39 -9.28
CA PHE A 131 0.09 28.96 -9.56
C PHE A 131 1.03 28.13 -8.69
N HIS A 132 2.21 28.64 -8.35
CA HIS A 132 3.12 27.97 -7.41
C HIS A 132 2.54 27.92 -6.00
N TRP A 133 1.95 29.01 -5.51
CA TRP A 133 1.27 29.03 -4.22
C TRP A 133 0.05 28.11 -4.19
N LEU A 134 -0.74 28.08 -5.27
CA LEU A 134 -1.88 27.17 -5.39
C LEU A 134 -1.43 25.70 -5.43
N SER A 135 -0.35 25.41 -6.15
CA SER A 135 0.25 24.07 -6.18
C SER A 135 0.79 23.66 -4.81
N ALA A 136 1.46 24.58 -4.10
CA ALA A 136 1.94 24.35 -2.73
C ALA A 136 0.78 24.05 -1.76
N LEU A 137 -0.33 24.79 -1.87
CA LEU A 137 -1.53 24.61 -1.05
C LEU A 137 -2.13 23.21 -1.21
N ILE A 138 -2.03 22.60 -2.39
CA ILE A 138 -2.51 21.23 -2.65
C ILE A 138 -1.43 20.20 -2.28
N ALA A 139 -0.18 20.47 -2.61
CA ALA A 139 0.91 19.51 -2.46
C ALA A 139 1.27 19.25 -0.99
N LEU A 140 1.37 20.30 -0.16
CA LEU A 140 1.75 20.18 1.24
C LEU A 140 0.81 19.25 2.04
N PRO A 141 -0.52 19.43 2.05
CA PRO A 141 -1.41 18.52 2.76
C PRO A 141 -1.41 17.12 2.14
N THR A 142 -1.25 17.02 0.82
CA THR A 142 -1.16 15.71 0.14
C THR A 142 0.07 14.94 0.57
N VAL A 143 1.25 15.57 0.55
CA VAL A 143 2.52 14.95 1.01
C VAL A 143 2.42 14.60 2.49
N ALA A 144 1.89 15.50 3.31
CA ALA A 144 1.73 15.28 4.75
C ALA A 144 0.77 14.12 5.08
N TYR A 145 -0.27 13.87 4.26
CA TYR A 145 -1.24 12.80 4.46
C TYR A 145 -0.84 11.50 3.76
N ALA A 146 -0.63 11.54 2.45
CA ALA A 146 -0.35 10.38 1.61
C ALA A 146 1.09 9.86 1.76
N GLY A 147 2.04 10.71 2.17
CA GLY A 147 3.42 10.32 2.46
C GLY A 147 3.62 9.60 3.80
N GLN A 148 2.63 9.65 4.71
CA GLN A 148 2.74 9.07 6.06
C GLN A 148 3.23 7.61 6.11
N PRO A 149 2.74 6.68 5.27
CA PRO A 149 3.19 5.29 5.31
C PRO A 149 4.71 5.15 5.07
N PHE A 150 5.25 5.93 4.13
CA PHE A 150 6.68 5.93 3.81
C PHE A 150 7.50 6.58 4.92
N PHE A 151 7.05 7.75 5.42
CA PHE A 151 7.76 8.46 6.49
C PHE A 151 7.82 7.66 7.79
N ARG A 152 6.72 7.00 8.18
CA ARG A 152 6.70 6.14 9.38
C ARG A 152 7.62 4.93 9.23
N SER A 153 7.61 4.29 8.06
CA SER A 153 8.50 3.16 7.76
C SER A 153 9.98 3.57 7.75
N ALA A 154 10.30 4.69 7.11
CA ALA A 154 11.65 5.25 7.07
C ALA A 154 12.16 5.60 8.47
N TRP A 155 11.34 6.27 9.28
CA TRP A 155 11.69 6.61 10.66
C TRP A 155 11.94 5.37 11.52
N ALA A 156 11.08 4.36 11.40
CA ALA A 156 11.23 3.10 12.13
C ALA A 156 12.53 2.36 11.74
N ALA A 157 12.88 2.35 10.45
CA ALA A 157 14.12 1.74 9.96
C ALA A 157 15.37 2.49 10.47
N LEU A 158 15.37 3.82 10.36
CA LEU A 158 16.48 4.67 10.82
C LEU A 158 16.71 4.54 12.33
N ARG A 159 15.64 4.48 13.13
CA ARG A 159 15.73 4.26 14.58
C ARG A 159 16.38 2.91 14.92
N GLN A 160 16.26 1.91 14.06
CA GLN A 160 16.89 0.60 14.21
C GLN A 160 18.27 0.51 13.55
N ARG A 161 18.85 1.64 13.11
CA ARG A 161 20.11 1.73 12.36
C ARG A 161 20.13 0.85 11.10
N ARG A 162 18.98 0.69 10.45
CA ARG A 162 18.83 -0.04 9.18
C ARG A 162 18.27 0.89 8.10
N THR A 163 18.59 0.59 6.85
CA THR A 163 18.03 1.29 5.69
C THR A 163 16.97 0.42 5.02
N ASN A 164 15.80 0.99 4.76
CA ASN A 164 14.75 0.38 3.94
C ASN A 164 14.57 1.20 2.65
N MET A 165 13.92 0.61 1.65
CA MET A 165 13.56 1.28 0.39
C MET A 165 12.76 2.58 0.60
N ASP A 166 12.01 2.67 1.69
CA ASP A 166 11.22 3.85 2.05
C ASP A 166 12.08 5.04 2.51
N VAL A 167 13.35 4.82 2.90
CA VAL A 167 14.25 5.87 3.38
C VAL A 167 14.68 6.83 2.26
N PRO A 168 15.27 6.36 1.13
CA PRO A 168 15.58 7.23 0.00
C PRO A 168 14.33 7.94 -0.56
N ILE A 169 13.19 7.25 -0.62
CA ILE A 169 11.92 7.81 -1.08
C ILE A 169 11.51 9.00 -0.20
N SER A 170 11.53 8.81 1.11
CA SER A 170 11.14 9.84 2.07
C SER A 170 12.04 11.07 1.97
N ILE A 171 13.34 10.86 1.83
CA ILE A 171 14.32 11.94 1.62
C ILE A 171 14.02 12.70 0.34
N GLY A 172 13.81 11.99 -0.78
CA GLY A 172 13.50 12.61 -2.07
C GLY A 172 12.23 13.46 -2.02
N VAL A 173 11.15 12.93 -1.46
CA VAL A 173 9.87 13.67 -1.33
C VAL A 173 10.04 14.92 -0.46
N LEU A 174 10.74 14.81 0.68
CA LEU A 174 10.97 15.94 1.59
C LEU A 174 11.86 17.01 0.96
N LEU A 175 12.95 16.63 0.30
CA LEU A 175 13.85 17.56 -0.37
C LEU A 175 13.15 18.26 -1.54
N THR A 176 12.44 17.54 -2.39
CA THR A 176 11.72 18.13 -3.52
C THR A 176 10.63 19.08 -3.05
N THR A 177 9.87 18.70 -2.03
CA THR A 177 8.80 19.56 -1.47
C THR A 177 9.38 20.79 -0.77
N GLY A 178 10.46 20.63 0.00
CA GLY A 178 11.15 21.72 0.68
C GLY A 178 11.80 22.71 -0.29
N MET A 179 12.49 22.21 -1.32
CA MET A 179 13.07 23.04 -2.38
C MET A 179 11.99 23.79 -3.15
N SER A 180 10.89 23.13 -3.49
CA SER A 180 9.76 23.76 -4.19
C SER A 180 9.11 24.86 -3.35
N LEU A 181 9.00 24.65 -2.03
CA LEU A 181 8.50 25.67 -1.11
C LEU A 181 9.45 26.87 -1.00
N TYR A 182 10.75 26.61 -0.92
CA TYR A 182 11.78 27.65 -0.88
C TYR A 182 11.74 28.53 -2.15
N GLU A 183 11.70 27.92 -3.33
CA GLU A 183 11.55 28.63 -4.60
C GLU A 183 10.23 29.43 -4.65
N THR A 184 9.12 28.85 -4.17
CA THR A 184 7.82 29.54 -4.15
C THR A 184 7.83 30.79 -3.27
N VAL A 185 8.52 30.75 -2.13
CA VAL A 185 8.63 31.90 -1.21
C VAL A 185 9.50 33.02 -1.79
N ILE A 186 10.56 32.67 -2.52
CA ILE A 186 11.50 33.64 -3.11
C ILE A 186 11.00 34.16 -4.47
N GLY A 187 9.92 33.59 -5.01
CA GLY A 187 9.43 33.93 -6.34
C GLY A 187 10.30 33.37 -7.46
N GLY A 188 10.93 32.22 -7.18
CA GLY A 188 11.78 31.47 -8.08
C GLY A 188 11.07 30.98 -9.35
N ALA A 189 11.85 30.52 -10.30
CA ALA A 189 11.37 30.20 -11.65
C ALA A 189 10.69 28.82 -11.75
N HIS A 190 10.99 27.90 -10.84
CA HIS A 190 10.60 26.50 -10.93
C HIS A 190 10.13 25.96 -9.57
N ALA A 191 8.97 25.30 -9.56
CA ALA A 191 8.48 24.54 -8.41
C ALA A 191 8.12 23.12 -8.88
N TRP A 192 8.62 22.11 -8.19
CA TRP A 192 8.53 20.68 -8.56
C TRP A 192 7.54 19.92 -7.67
N PHE A 193 6.47 20.60 -7.23
CA PHE A 193 5.42 19.99 -6.41
C PHE A 193 4.73 18.83 -7.13
N ASP A 194 4.57 18.93 -8.45
CA ASP A 194 4.03 17.88 -9.31
C ASP A 194 4.87 16.59 -9.21
N GLY A 195 6.20 16.70 -9.27
CA GLY A 195 7.11 15.56 -9.19
C GLY A 195 7.03 14.83 -7.86
N ALA A 196 6.98 15.57 -6.74
CA ALA A 196 6.84 14.99 -5.40
C ALA A 196 5.51 14.22 -5.24
N VAL A 197 4.41 14.81 -5.70
CA VAL A 197 3.07 14.21 -5.59
C VAL A 197 2.89 13.04 -6.56
N MET A 198 3.43 13.13 -7.78
CA MET A 198 3.44 12.02 -8.74
C MET A 198 4.23 10.83 -8.22
N LEU A 199 5.41 11.06 -7.64
CA LEU A 199 6.21 9.99 -7.03
C LEU A 199 5.41 9.25 -5.96
N LEU A 200 4.76 9.98 -5.04
CA LEU A 200 3.90 9.38 -4.02
C LEU A 200 2.73 8.60 -4.64
N PHE A 201 2.06 9.15 -5.65
CA PHE A 201 0.97 8.50 -6.34
C PHE A 201 1.40 7.16 -6.96
N PHE A 202 2.49 7.13 -7.75
CA PHE A 202 2.98 5.91 -8.38
C PHE A 202 3.42 4.86 -7.36
N LEU A 203 4.10 5.28 -6.28
CA LEU A 203 4.51 4.35 -5.22
C LEU A 203 3.32 3.77 -4.46
N LEU A 204 2.29 4.58 -4.18
CA LEU A 204 1.05 4.11 -3.56
C LEU A 204 0.25 3.20 -4.51
N ALA A 205 0.27 3.48 -5.81
CA ALA A 205 -0.40 2.65 -6.81
C ALA A 205 0.24 1.26 -6.88
N GLY A 206 1.57 1.19 -6.90
CA GLY A 206 2.30 -0.10 -6.83
C GLY A 206 2.06 -0.84 -5.52
N ARG A 207 2.02 -0.12 -4.39
CA ARG A 207 1.80 -0.71 -3.07
C ARG A 207 0.36 -1.19 -2.84
N GLY A 208 -0.64 -0.48 -3.36
CA GLY A 208 -2.06 -0.82 -3.24
C GLY A 208 -2.55 -1.83 -4.29
N GLY A 209 -1.94 -1.85 -5.47
CA GLY A 209 -2.28 -2.76 -6.57
C GLY A 209 -1.86 -4.23 -6.33
N GLY A 210 -0.84 -4.47 -5.51
CA GLY A 210 -0.30 -5.81 -5.23
C GLY A 210 -1.24 -6.76 -4.48
N GLY A 211 -2.40 -6.28 -4.01
CA GLY A 211 -3.39 -7.11 -3.31
C GLY A 211 -4.35 -7.87 -4.23
N ARG A 212 -4.55 -7.40 -5.47
CA ARG A 212 -5.65 -7.83 -6.33
C ARG A 212 -5.22 -7.96 -7.79
N LYS A 213 -4.25 -8.81 -8.05
CA LYS A 213 -4.05 -9.63 -9.26
C LYS A 213 -2.69 -10.33 -9.17
N GLY A 214 -2.71 -11.64 -8.95
CA GLY A 214 -1.70 -12.50 -9.56
C GLY A 214 -1.83 -12.31 -11.07
N GLY A 215 -0.73 -11.95 -11.73
CA GLY A 215 -0.73 -11.71 -13.17
C GLY A 215 0.30 -10.68 -13.58
N VAL A 216 1.50 -11.18 -13.85
CA VAL A 216 2.44 -10.67 -14.86
C VAL A 216 2.94 -9.25 -14.67
N PHE A 217 4.18 -9.13 -14.18
CA PHE A 217 5.13 -8.18 -14.76
C PHE A 217 6.55 -8.75 -14.72
N PHE A 218 7.12 -8.82 -15.93
CA PHE A 218 8.33 -9.50 -16.40
C PHE A 218 8.23 -11.01 -16.62
#